data_AF-A0A852WLZ3-F1
#
_entry.id   AF-A0A852WLZ3-F1
#
_cell.length_a   1.000
_cell.length_b   1.000
_cell.length_c   1.000
_cell.angle_alpha   90.00
_cell.angle_beta   90.00
_cell.angle_gamma   90.00
#
_symmetry.space_group_name_H-M   'P 1'
#
loop_
_entity.id
_entity.type
_entity.pdbx_description
1 polymer ?
#
loop_
_entity_poly.entity_id
_entity_poly.type
_entity_poly.pdbx_seq_one_letter_code
_entity_poly.pdbx_strand_id
1 'polypeptide(L)'
;MPSKGKAVGNLVKWGVKYGPHVVVLAQQAKEPAMKAAQTALDRQRARRRAIEHAATVREGTVLKTFDPRADHAEPVWVVFSADEPIAAHPTSSTPLGELIANSDLSTRVRPADLPTPAARLKQLPRRRSARTNGQ
;
A
#
# COMPACT_ATOMS: atom_id res chain seq x y z
N MET A 1 -7.59 -2.22 46.61
CA MET A 1 -8.39 -2.31 45.35
C MET A 1 -8.65 -0.90 44.84
N PRO A 2 -8.06 -0.44 43.72
CA PRO A 2 -8.36 0.89 43.20
C PRO A 2 -9.65 0.87 42.35
N SER A 3 -10.49 1.88 42.59
CA SER A 3 -11.87 2.00 42.13
C SER A 3 -11.98 2.33 40.64
N LYS A 4 -12.57 1.40 39.87
CA LYS A 4 -12.91 1.52 38.44
C LYS A 4 -13.91 2.63 38.08
N GLY A 5 -14.48 3.35 39.06
CA GLY A 5 -15.58 4.31 38.85
C GLY A 5 -15.18 5.70 38.33
N LYS A 6 -13.97 6.20 38.63
CA LYS A 6 -13.59 7.59 38.27
C LYS A 6 -13.14 7.77 36.82
N ALA A 7 -12.74 6.70 36.11
CA ALA A 7 -12.29 6.79 34.74
C ALA A 7 -13.44 6.91 33.72
N VAL A 8 -14.64 6.41 34.07
CA VAL A 8 -15.79 6.39 33.14
C VAL A 8 -16.52 7.75 33.10
N GLY A 9 -16.61 8.45 34.23
CA GLY A 9 -17.36 9.72 34.32
C GLY A 9 -16.78 10.90 33.53
N ASN A 10 -15.45 10.94 33.35
CA ASN A 10 -14.80 12.05 32.63
C ASN A 10 -14.89 11.92 31.10
N LEU A 11 -15.06 10.72 30.55
CA LEU A 11 -15.17 10.51 29.10
C LEU A 11 -16.55 10.93 28.56
N VAL A 12 -17.60 10.77 29.37
CA VAL A 12 -18.98 11.14 29.02
C VAL A 12 -19.18 12.67 29.03
N LYS A 13 -18.56 13.38 29.99
CA LYS A 13 -18.76 14.83 30.16
C LYS A 13 -18.22 15.67 28.98
N TRP A 14 -17.17 15.20 28.30
CA TRP A 14 -16.60 15.89 27.12
C TRP A 14 -17.26 15.50 25.80
N GLY A 15 -17.88 14.31 25.71
CA GLY A 15 -18.57 13.84 24.51
C GLY A 15 -19.85 14.62 24.17
N VAL A 16 -20.56 15.15 25.17
CA VAL A 16 -21.82 15.92 24.95
C VAL A 16 -21.55 17.35 24.48
N LYS A 17 -20.47 17.99 24.96
CA LYS A 17 -20.17 19.41 24.67
C LYS A 17 -19.59 19.64 23.27
N TYR A 18 -18.93 18.64 22.69
CA TYR A 18 -18.32 18.71 21.35
C TYR A 18 -18.87 17.65 20.38
N GLY A 19 -19.86 16.86 20.80
CA GLY A 19 -20.36 15.69 20.06
C GLY A 19 -20.76 15.98 18.61
N PRO A 20 -21.63 16.95 18.32
CA PRO A 20 -22.15 17.15 16.96
C PRO A 20 -21.07 17.59 15.96
N HIS A 21 -20.26 18.60 16.28
CA HIS A 21 -19.25 19.11 15.35
C HIS A 21 -18.09 18.14 15.13
N VAL A 22 -17.67 17.41 16.17
CA VAL A 22 -16.61 16.41 16.04
C VAL A 22 -17.10 15.19 15.25
N VAL A 23 -18.38 14.81 15.39
CA VAL A 23 -19.00 13.74 14.60
C VAL A 23 -19.19 14.16 13.14
N VAL A 24 -19.50 15.42 12.85
CA VAL A 24 -19.57 15.94 11.47
C VAL A 24 -18.18 16.00 10.83
N LEU A 25 -17.16 16.50 11.54
CA LEU A 25 -15.78 16.52 11.04
C LEU A 25 -15.23 15.09 10.85
N ALA A 26 -15.52 14.17 11.77
CA ALA A 26 -15.14 12.77 11.63
C ALA A 26 -15.86 12.10 10.45
N GLN A 27 -17.14 12.42 10.19
CA GLN A 27 -17.86 11.93 9.01
C GLN A 27 -17.28 12.47 7.71
N GLN A 28 -16.98 13.76 7.65
CA GLN A 28 -16.32 14.38 6.49
C GLN A 28 -14.90 13.83 6.27
N ALA A 29 -14.20 13.42 7.33
CA ALA A 29 -12.89 12.76 7.23
C ALA A 29 -12.96 11.27 6.86
N LYS A 30 -14.11 10.60 7.02
CA LYS A 30 -14.28 9.18 6.64
C LYS A 30 -14.22 8.97 5.15
N GLU A 31 -14.86 9.84 4.36
CA GLU A 31 -14.86 9.73 2.90
C GLU A 31 -13.45 9.79 2.27
N PRO A 32 -12.59 10.78 2.58
CA PRO A 32 -11.23 10.81 2.05
C PRO A 32 -10.38 9.65 2.58
N ALA A 33 -10.57 9.23 3.83
CA ALA A 33 -9.87 8.08 4.39
C ALA A 33 -10.26 6.77 3.67
N MET A 34 -11.54 6.57 3.37
CA MET A 34 -12.02 5.41 2.61
C MET A 34 -11.50 5.42 1.18
N LYS A 35 -11.50 6.58 0.51
CA LYS A 35 -10.93 6.71 -0.85
C LYS A 35 -9.44 6.36 -0.86
N ALA A 36 -8.66 6.92 0.06
CA ALA A 36 -7.22 6.62 0.16
C ALA A 36 -6.95 5.14 0.45
N ALA A 37 -7.75 4.52 1.32
CA ALA A 37 -7.66 3.09 1.61
C ALA A 37 -8.00 2.24 0.37
N GLN A 38 -9.04 2.62 -0.37
CA GLN A 38 -9.43 1.93 -1.61
C GLN A 38 -8.33 2.02 -2.67
N THR A 39 -7.77 3.21 -2.90
CA THR A 39 -6.63 3.41 -3.81
C THR A 39 -5.42 2.58 -3.39
N ALA A 40 -5.13 2.48 -2.08
CA ALA A 40 -4.04 1.65 -1.58
C ALA A 40 -4.28 0.15 -1.86
N LEU A 41 -5.52 -0.33 -1.70
CA LEU A 41 -5.90 -1.70 -2.03
C LEU A 41 -5.79 -1.97 -3.54
N ASP A 42 -6.24 -1.05 -4.37
CA ASP A 42 -6.19 -1.20 -5.82
C ASP A 42 -4.74 -1.22 -6.34
N ARG A 43 -3.85 -0.38 -5.77
CA ARG A 43 -2.40 -0.45 -6.02
C ARG A 43 -1.81 -1.80 -5.63
N GLN A 44 -2.25 -2.37 -4.50
CA GLN A 44 -1.79 -3.69 -4.05
C GLN A 44 -2.29 -4.80 -4.99
N ARG A 45 -3.54 -4.72 -5.43
CA ARG A 45 -4.14 -5.67 -6.38
C ARG A 45 -3.45 -5.61 -7.75
N ALA A 46 -3.20 -4.42 -8.28
CA ALA A 46 -2.47 -4.22 -9.53
C ALA A 46 -1.08 -4.85 -9.46
N ARG A 47 -0.33 -4.58 -8.39
CA ARG A 47 0.98 -5.21 -8.16
C ARG A 47 0.88 -6.73 -8.14
N ARG A 48 -0.08 -7.28 -7.41
CA ARG A 48 -0.27 -8.73 -7.28
C ARG A 48 -0.55 -9.37 -8.65
N ARG A 49 -1.46 -8.79 -9.44
CA ARG A 49 -1.78 -9.25 -10.79
C ARG A 49 -0.57 -9.22 -11.72
N ALA A 50 0.24 -8.16 -11.66
CA ALA A 50 1.47 -8.08 -12.45
C ALA A 50 2.47 -9.19 -12.10
N ILE A 51 2.64 -9.48 -10.80
CA ILE A 51 3.53 -10.55 -10.33
C ILE A 51 3.01 -11.92 -10.75
N GLU A 52 1.71 -12.17 -10.57
CA GLU A 52 1.08 -13.42 -11.00
C GLU A 52 1.20 -13.62 -12.52
N HIS A 53 1.03 -12.56 -13.31
CA HIS A 53 1.19 -12.61 -14.76
C HIS A 53 2.65 -12.85 -15.17
N ALA A 54 3.61 -12.16 -14.55
CA ALA A 54 5.02 -12.40 -14.81
C ALA A 54 5.45 -13.83 -14.43
N ALA A 55 4.82 -14.44 -13.43
CA ALA A 55 5.13 -15.82 -13.03
C ALA A 55 4.72 -16.85 -14.08
N THR A 56 3.75 -16.55 -14.95
CA THR A 56 3.33 -17.43 -16.05
C THR A 56 4.12 -17.22 -17.35
N VAL A 57 4.96 -16.18 -17.40
CA VAL A 57 5.69 -15.76 -18.61
C VAL A 57 7.12 -16.29 -18.54
N ARG A 58 7.64 -16.74 -19.68
CA ARG A 58 9.04 -17.19 -19.80
C ARG A 58 9.97 -16.02 -19.48
N GLU A 59 10.87 -16.23 -18.52
CA GLU A 59 11.79 -15.19 -18.03
C GLU A 59 11.06 -13.91 -17.59
N GLY A 60 9.86 -14.08 -17.02
CA GLY A 60 9.01 -12.97 -16.64
C GLY A 60 9.63 -12.07 -15.58
N THR A 61 9.58 -10.77 -15.82
CA THR A 61 9.98 -9.75 -14.85
C THR A 61 8.92 -8.66 -14.76
N VAL A 62 8.93 -7.92 -13.64
CA VAL A 62 8.01 -6.80 -13.41
C VAL A 62 8.81 -5.53 -13.13
N LEU A 63 8.41 -4.43 -13.77
CA LEU A 63 8.92 -3.09 -13.53
C LEU A 63 7.81 -2.22 -12.95
N LYS A 64 8.12 -1.44 -11.91
CA LYS A 64 7.23 -0.39 -11.44
C LYS A 64 7.56 0.90 -12.20
N THR A 65 6.57 1.46 -12.88
CA THR A 65 6.65 2.75 -13.56
C THR A 65 5.48 3.65 -13.15
N PHE A 66 5.46 4.87 -13.66
CA PHE A 66 4.37 5.82 -13.54
C PHE A 66 4.00 6.31 -14.93
N ASP A 67 2.72 6.42 -15.18
CA ASP A 67 2.23 6.86 -16.48
C ASP A 67 2.66 8.32 -16.74
N PRO A 68 3.38 8.62 -17.83
CA PRO A 68 3.83 9.96 -18.15
C PRO A 68 2.70 10.90 -18.59
N ARG A 69 1.57 10.35 -19.03
CA ARG A 69 0.42 11.12 -19.54
C ARG A 69 -0.68 11.32 -18.50
N ALA A 70 -0.64 10.57 -17.40
CA ALA A 70 -1.56 10.74 -16.28
C ALA A 70 -0.93 11.62 -15.19
N ASP A 71 -1.67 11.89 -14.12
CA ASP A 71 -1.24 12.72 -12.98
C ASP A 71 -0.04 12.14 -12.19
N HIS A 72 0.66 11.11 -12.69
CA HIS A 72 1.74 10.34 -12.07
C HIS A 72 1.43 9.80 -10.67
N ALA A 73 0.19 9.94 -10.21
CA ALA A 73 -0.24 9.61 -8.86
C ALA A 73 -0.38 8.10 -8.63
N GLU A 74 -0.53 7.33 -9.71
CA GLU A 74 -0.77 5.89 -9.65
C GLU A 74 0.38 5.09 -10.28
N PRO A 75 0.95 4.13 -9.54
CA PRO A 75 1.99 3.26 -10.09
C PRO A 75 1.38 2.25 -11.07
N VAL A 76 2.03 2.12 -12.22
CA VAL A 76 1.75 1.10 -13.24
C VAL A 76 2.84 0.04 -13.18
N TRP A 77 2.45 -1.23 -13.19
CA TRP A 77 3.35 -2.37 -13.14
C TRP A 77 3.42 -2.99 -14.53
N VAL A 78 4.54 -2.80 -15.22
CA VAL A 78 4.77 -3.37 -16.56
C VAL A 78 5.39 -4.75 -16.41
N VAL A 79 4.83 -5.72 -17.12
CA VAL A 79 5.30 -7.10 -17.19
C VAL A 79 6.10 -7.28 -18.47
N PHE A 80 7.26 -7.92 -18.34
CA PHE A 80 8.17 -8.21 -19.43
C PHE A 80 8.30 -9.72 -19.65
N SER A 81 8.50 -10.12 -20.90
CA SER A 81 9.03 -11.41 -21.31
C SER A 81 10.46 -11.20 -21.79
N ALA A 82 11.45 -11.61 -20.99
CA ALA A 82 12.85 -11.20 -21.17
C ALA A 82 12.96 -9.66 -21.28
N ASP A 83 13.24 -9.12 -22.47
CA ASP A 83 13.36 -7.67 -22.73
C ASP A 83 12.15 -7.04 -23.42
N GLU A 84 11.14 -7.82 -23.77
CA GLU A 84 9.94 -7.32 -24.43
C GLU A 84 8.84 -7.00 -23.41
N PRO A 85 8.31 -5.76 -23.36
CA PRO A 85 7.17 -5.42 -22.52
C PRO A 85 5.88 -5.99 -23.13
N ILE A 86 5.13 -6.79 -22.38
CA ILE A 86 3.96 -7.52 -22.89
C ILE A 86 2.63 -7.04 -22.29
N ALA A 87 2.63 -6.45 -21.09
CA ALA A 87 1.41 -5.99 -20.43
C ALA A 87 1.67 -4.94 -19.34
N ALA A 88 0.63 -4.21 -18.95
CA ALA A 88 0.65 -3.25 -17.83
C ALA A 88 -0.53 -3.47 -16.87
N HIS A 89 -0.28 -3.26 -15.58
CA HIS A 89 -1.28 -3.39 -14.50
C HIS A 89 -1.19 -2.20 -13.52
N PRO A 90 -2.27 -1.42 -13.30
CA PRO A 90 -3.55 -1.51 -13.99
C PRO A 90 -3.40 -1.24 -15.50
N THR A 91 -4.40 -1.65 -16.29
CA THR A 91 -4.40 -1.37 -17.72
C THR A 91 -4.34 0.13 -17.94
N SER A 92 -3.29 0.59 -18.62
CA SER A 92 -3.16 1.99 -19.05
C SER A 92 -3.47 2.09 -20.54
N SER A 93 -4.00 3.24 -20.96
CA SER A 93 -4.16 3.61 -22.36
C SER A 93 -2.83 4.04 -23.00
N THR A 94 -1.84 4.42 -22.18
CA THR A 94 -0.51 4.81 -22.65
C THR A 94 0.23 3.59 -23.20
N PRO A 95 0.85 3.69 -24.39
CA PRO A 95 1.60 2.58 -24.97
C PRO A 95 2.73 2.10 -24.05
N LEU A 96 2.97 0.79 -24.02
CA LEU A 96 3.98 0.19 -23.14
C LEU A 96 5.38 0.79 -23.35
N GLY A 97 5.76 1.08 -24.59
CA GLY A 97 7.04 1.72 -24.92
C GLY A 97 7.20 3.09 -24.27
N GLU A 98 6.12 3.87 -24.19
CA GLU A 98 6.15 5.19 -23.55
C GLU A 98 6.18 5.09 -22.02
N LEU A 99 5.49 4.09 -21.44
CA LEU A 99 5.51 3.84 -20.00
C LEU A 99 6.92 3.50 -19.50
N ILE A 100 7.78 2.93 -20.34
CA ILE A 100 9.12 2.48 -19.95
C ILE A 100 10.23 3.40 -20.46
N ALA A 101 9.94 4.36 -21.34
CA ALA A 101 10.93 5.19 -22.02
C ALA A 101 11.91 5.91 -21.06
N ASN A 102 11.40 6.38 -19.92
CA ASN A 102 12.19 7.09 -18.91
C ASN A 102 12.42 6.27 -17.63
N SER A 103 12.15 4.95 -17.68
CA SER A 103 12.30 4.07 -16.54
C SER A 103 13.62 3.32 -16.57
N ASP A 104 14.23 3.15 -15.39
CA ASP A 104 15.41 2.31 -15.25
C ASP A 104 15.04 0.82 -15.31
N LEU A 105 15.32 0.20 -16.46
CA LEU A 105 15.04 -1.21 -16.71
C LEU A 105 15.88 -2.17 -15.86
N SER A 106 16.97 -1.71 -15.24
CA SER A 106 17.77 -2.54 -14.33
C SER A 106 17.06 -2.84 -13.01
N THR A 107 16.04 -2.05 -12.67
CA THR A 107 15.22 -2.22 -11.45
C THR A 107 14.10 -3.26 -11.61
N ARG A 108 14.07 -3.97 -12.74
CA ARG A 108 13.16 -5.10 -12.98
C ARG A 108 13.37 -6.18 -11.94
N VAL A 109 12.27 -6.75 -11.44
CA VAL A 109 12.30 -7.80 -10.41
C VAL A 109 11.63 -9.06 -10.92
N ARG A 110 12.26 -10.22 -10.71
CA ARG A 110 11.61 -11.51 -10.99
C ARG A 110 10.61 -11.86 -9.89
N PRO A 111 9.49 -12.50 -10.22
CA PRO A 111 8.53 -12.97 -9.21
C PRO A 111 9.16 -13.83 -8.12
N ALA A 112 10.14 -14.66 -8.46
CA ALA A 112 10.83 -15.56 -7.53
C ALA A 112 11.71 -14.84 -6.49
N ASP A 113 12.23 -13.65 -6.83
CA ASP A 113 13.12 -12.88 -5.96
C ASP A 113 12.35 -12.02 -4.95
N LEU A 114 11.02 -11.92 -5.11
CA LEU A 114 10.20 -11.12 -4.23
C LEU A 114 10.04 -11.81 -2.87
N PRO A 115 10.28 -11.09 -1.75
CA PRO A 115 10.13 -11.67 -0.44
C PRO A 115 8.68 -12.07 -0.21
N THR A 116 8.48 -13.32 0.20
CA THR A 116 7.18 -13.85 0.60
C THR A 116 6.61 -13.05 1.76
N PRO A 117 5.28 -13.02 1.96
CA PRO A 117 4.67 -12.35 3.10
C PRO A 117 5.27 -12.79 4.45
N ALA A 118 5.57 -14.08 4.58
CA ALA A 118 6.22 -14.64 5.76
C ALA A 118 7.66 -14.11 5.94
N ALA A 119 8.44 -13.98 4.86
CA ALA A 119 9.77 -13.38 4.91
C ALA A 119 9.72 -11.90 5.32
N ARG A 120 8.76 -11.13 4.81
CA ARG A 120 8.57 -9.72 5.21
C ARG A 120 8.23 -9.58 6.69
N LEU A 121 7.38 -10.46 7.22
CA LEU A 121 7.01 -10.42 8.64
C LEU A 121 8.24 -10.64 9.55
N LYS A 122 9.17 -11.50 9.14
CA LYS A 122 10.44 -11.74 9.87
C LYS A 122 11.38 -10.53 9.86
N GLN A 123 11.28 -9.66 8.85
CA GLN A 123 12.09 -8.44 8.72
C GLN A 123 11.55 -7.26 9.53
N LEU A 124 10.30 -7.34 10.03
CA LEU A 124 9.77 -6.29 10.88
C LEU A 124 10.55 -6.24 12.20
N PRO A 125 10.94 -5.05 12.68
CA PRO A 125 11.64 -4.92 13.94
C PRO A 125 10.75 -5.50 15.05
N ARG A 126 11.19 -6.60 15.66
CA ARG A 126 10.51 -7.15 16.84
C ARG A 126 10.61 -6.10 17.93
N ARG A 127 9.48 -5.47 18.27
CA ARG A 127 9.38 -4.49 19.35
C ARG A 127 9.90 -5.16 20.62
N ARG A 128 11.16 -4.88 20.96
CA ARG A 128 11.84 -5.43 22.13
C ARG A 128 11.20 -4.72 23.33
N SER A 129 10.27 -5.39 24.02
CA SER A 129 9.72 -4.87 25.27
C SER A 129 10.89 -4.59 26.21
N ALA A 130 11.11 -3.31 26.51
CA ALA A 130 12.06 -2.89 27.51
C ALA A 130 11.64 -3.51 28.85
N ARG A 131 12.39 -4.53 29.30
CA ARG A 131 12.39 -4.93 30.71
C ARG A 131 13.06 -3.80 31.47
N THR A 132 12.25 -2.92 32.04
CA THR A 132 12.66 -2.07 33.15
C THR A 132 12.81 -2.97 34.38
N ASN A 133 14.01 -3.50 34.60
CA ASN A 133 14.45 -3.89 35.94
C ASN A 133 15.18 -2.68 36.51
N GLY A 134 14.45 -1.87 37.28
CA GLY A 134 15.03 -0.87 38.18
C GLY A 134 14.98 -1.44 39.58
N GLN A 135 16.17 -1.55 40.18
CA GLN A 135 16.39 -1.82 41.60
C GLN A 135 15.76 -0.75 42.50
#